data_AF-A0A1M7NYZ7-F1
#
_entry.id   AF-A0A1M7NYZ7-F1
#
_cell.length_a   1.000
_cell.length_b   1.000
_cell.length_c   1.000
_cell.angle_alpha   90.00
_cell.angle_beta   90.00
_cell.angle_gamma   90.00
#
_symmetry.space_group_name_H-M   'P 1'
#
loop_
_entity.id
_entity.type
_entity.pdbx_description
1 polymer ?
#
loop_
_entity_poly.entity_id
_entity_poly.type
_entity_poly.pdbx_seq_one_letter_code
_entity_poly.pdbx_strand_id
1 'polypeptide(L)'
;MTPSVAPPQMITGGVAPPGFENECGKLEIRNEGERKRTIDIIEKRKRRQSGYLSEELQKTLDKAKGTGMTFSSALSSIPGAGGTFCASSSGPAQECNPSGLTPGGTSEQKVGCNKETRESDDSKHDAAKEKAGVLCDKSHVHPGGGKGGHAEPKIFNDLTNKAGAAAMRGGTVVLNIDWRFKQPDGRADQSGMPCPTCYAMLCKAAKECDIVILICAEDKEPTPISKDDCADDGSYRALCTKVDGAPTPGRAAAKRAAELAKNM
;
A
#
# COMPACT_ATOMS: atom_id res chain seq x y z
N MET A 1 39.90 -1.57 -5.53
CA MET A 1 39.18 -2.85 -5.73
C MET A 1 37.75 -2.62 -5.30
N THR A 2 36.83 -2.45 -6.25
CA THR A 2 35.40 -2.35 -5.96
C THR A 2 34.86 -3.78 -5.75
N PRO A 3 34.14 -4.06 -4.65
CA PRO A 3 33.55 -5.37 -4.46
C PRO A 3 32.48 -5.58 -5.54
N SER A 4 32.65 -6.62 -6.35
CA SER A 4 31.64 -7.08 -7.30
C SER A 4 30.52 -7.73 -6.49
N VAL A 5 29.41 -7.01 -6.32
CA VAL A 5 28.18 -7.56 -5.74
C VAL A 5 27.53 -8.38 -6.84
N ALA A 6 27.43 -9.70 -6.64
CA ALA A 6 26.74 -10.58 -7.56
C ALA A 6 25.27 -10.12 -7.69
N PRO A 7 24.70 -10.10 -8.91
CA PRO A 7 23.30 -9.73 -9.10
C PRO A 7 22.42 -10.71 -8.31
N PRO A 8 21.40 -10.22 -7.58
CA PRO A 8 20.47 -11.08 -6.87
C PRO A 8 19.80 -12.03 -7.86
N GLN A 9 19.87 -13.33 -7.58
CA GLN A 9 19.17 -14.31 -8.38
C GLN A 9 17.66 -14.15 -8.13
N MET A 10 16.94 -13.66 -9.14
CA MET A 10 15.49 -13.63 -9.10
C MET A 10 14.94 -15.05 -9.03
N ILE A 11 14.32 -15.38 -7.91
CA ILE A 11 13.75 -16.70 -7.63
C ILE A 11 12.54 -16.91 -8.55
N THR A 12 12.71 -17.77 -9.55
CA THR A 12 11.61 -18.32 -10.34
C THR A 12 10.95 -19.42 -9.51
N GLY A 13 9.91 -19.09 -8.75
CA GLY A 13 9.08 -20.06 -8.05
C GLY A 13 9.04 -19.90 -6.53
N GLY A 14 8.05 -19.13 -6.06
CA GLY A 14 7.07 -19.64 -5.08
C GLY A 14 7.40 -19.71 -3.59
N VAL A 15 8.60 -19.32 -3.11
CA VAL A 15 8.85 -19.27 -1.66
C VAL A 15 9.41 -17.90 -1.28
N ALA A 16 8.78 -17.27 -0.29
CA ALA A 16 9.27 -16.01 0.28
C ALA A 16 10.71 -16.18 0.79
N PRO A 17 11.56 -15.15 0.70
CA PRO A 17 12.89 -15.20 1.29
C PRO A 17 12.79 -15.54 2.79
N PRO A 18 13.68 -16.39 3.33
CA PRO A 18 13.71 -16.70 4.75
C PRO A 18 13.92 -15.43 5.59
N GLY A 19 13.26 -15.34 6.75
CA GLY A 19 13.37 -14.20 7.68
C GLY A 19 12.22 -13.19 7.65
N PHE A 20 11.17 -13.43 6.86
CA PHE A 20 9.93 -12.65 6.90
C PHE A 20 8.76 -13.40 7.56
N GLU A 21 9.04 -14.54 8.20
CA GLU A 21 8.03 -15.33 8.90
C GLU A 21 7.39 -14.48 10.02
N ASN A 22 6.06 -14.40 10.06
CA ASN A 22 5.25 -13.59 10.98
C ASN A 22 5.20 -12.07 10.72
N GLU A 23 5.87 -11.52 9.70
CA GLU A 23 5.80 -10.07 9.44
C GLU A 23 4.38 -9.62 9.05
N CYS A 24 3.65 -10.47 8.33
CA CYS A 24 2.27 -10.17 7.95
C CYS A 24 1.32 -10.01 9.14
N GLY A 25 1.50 -10.78 10.20
CA GLY A 25 0.74 -10.60 11.44
C GLY A 25 1.04 -9.28 12.13
N LYS A 26 2.32 -8.86 12.17
CA LYS A 26 2.72 -7.56 12.74
C LYS A 26 2.17 -6.38 11.92
N LEU A 27 2.21 -6.49 10.59
CA LEU A 27 1.69 -5.47 9.69
C LEU A 27 0.14 -5.38 9.75
N GLU A 28 -0.56 -6.50 9.92
CA GLU A 28 -2.01 -6.52 10.16
C GLU A 28 -2.34 -5.79 11.48
N ILE A 29 -1.66 -6.15 12.59
CA ILE A 29 -1.82 -5.46 13.89
C ILE A 29 -1.57 -3.96 13.75
N ARG A 30 -0.56 -3.57 12.97
CA ARG A 30 -0.26 -2.15 12.71
C ARG A 30 -1.40 -1.47 11.96
N ASN A 31 -1.93 -2.07 10.90
CA ASN A 31 -3.05 -1.50 10.14
C ASN A 31 -4.29 -1.30 11.03
N GLU A 32 -4.62 -2.28 11.88
CA GLU A 32 -5.74 -2.18 12.82
C GLU A 32 -5.50 -1.13 13.90
N GLY A 33 -4.28 -1.09 14.45
CA GLY A 33 -3.87 -0.13 15.46
C GLY A 33 -3.96 1.31 14.95
N GLU A 34 -3.45 1.59 13.75
CA GLU A 34 -3.51 2.93 13.15
C GLU A 34 -4.94 3.33 12.76
N ARG A 35 -5.75 2.37 12.28
CA ARG A 35 -7.19 2.60 12.05
C ARG A 35 -7.91 3.00 13.34
N LYS A 36 -7.70 2.24 14.42
CA LYS A 36 -8.28 2.54 15.75
C LYS A 36 -7.81 3.90 16.26
N ARG A 37 -6.52 4.18 16.17
CA ARG A 37 -5.94 5.46 16.59
C ARG A 37 -6.55 6.64 15.84
N THR A 38 -6.71 6.54 14.52
CA THR A 38 -7.39 7.56 13.71
C THR A 38 -8.83 7.78 14.17
N ILE A 39 -9.59 6.71 14.44
CA ILE A 39 -10.97 6.80 14.96
C ILE A 39 -10.97 7.54 16.31
N ASP A 40 -10.12 7.12 17.26
CA ASP A 40 -10.04 7.67 18.60
C ASP A 40 -9.70 9.17 18.59
N ILE A 41 -8.77 9.59 17.71
CA ILE A 41 -8.40 11.00 17.54
C ILE A 41 -9.57 11.83 17.03
N ILE A 42 -10.26 11.35 15.99
CA ILE A 42 -11.39 12.08 15.39
C ILE A 42 -12.58 12.14 16.36
N GLU A 43 -12.88 11.07 17.07
CA GLU A 43 -13.92 11.06 18.11
C GLU A 43 -13.59 12.01 19.26
N LYS A 44 -12.35 12.03 19.74
CA LYS A 44 -11.91 12.97 20.77
C LYS A 44 -12.08 14.42 20.30
N ARG A 45 -11.80 14.71 19.03
CA ARG A 45 -12.05 16.02 18.42
C ARG A 45 -13.54 16.35 18.38
N LYS A 46 -14.40 15.40 17.97
CA LYS A 46 -15.85 15.55 17.98
C LYS A 46 -16.39 15.90 19.37
N ARG A 47 -15.92 15.21 20.42
CA ARG A 47 -16.31 15.50 21.81
C ARG A 47 -15.88 16.90 22.25
N ARG A 48 -14.66 17.32 21.89
CA ARG A 48 -14.15 18.68 22.20
C ARG A 48 -14.90 19.80 21.47
N GLN A 49 -15.51 19.50 20.33
CA GLN A 49 -16.27 20.43 19.51
C GLN A 49 -17.80 20.27 19.72
N SER A 50 -18.22 19.83 20.91
CA SER A 50 -19.63 19.67 21.29
C SER A 50 -20.45 18.84 20.30
N GLY A 51 -19.83 17.81 19.71
CA GLY A 51 -20.47 16.91 18.74
C GLY A 51 -20.31 17.33 17.28
N TYR A 52 -19.77 18.52 17.01
CA TYR A 52 -19.52 19.00 15.65
C TYR A 52 -18.22 18.43 15.07
N LEU A 53 -18.26 18.06 13.79
CA LEU A 53 -17.10 17.78 12.94
C LEU A 53 -17.36 18.42 11.58
N SER A 54 -16.29 18.79 10.87
CA SER A 54 -16.43 19.09 9.45
C SER A 54 -16.97 17.85 8.71
N GLU A 55 -17.69 18.08 7.62
CA GLU A 55 -18.26 17.00 6.80
C GLU A 55 -17.19 16.00 6.36
N GLU A 56 -16.00 16.50 6.00
CA GLU A 56 -14.86 15.68 5.58
C GLU A 56 -14.31 14.78 6.70
N LEU A 57 -14.24 15.29 7.94
CA LEU A 57 -13.82 14.51 9.10
C LEU A 57 -14.90 13.49 9.52
N GLN A 58 -16.18 13.85 9.41
CA GLN A 58 -17.27 12.92 9.67
C GLN A 58 -17.27 11.77 8.64
N LYS A 59 -17.13 12.08 7.35
CA LYS A 59 -16.95 11.07 6.28
C LYS A 59 -15.73 10.18 6.53
N THR A 60 -14.62 10.75 6.99
CA THR A 60 -13.41 10.00 7.33
C THR A 60 -13.65 9.05 8.50
N LEU A 61 -14.33 9.51 9.56
CA LEU A 61 -14.70 8.69 10.71
C LEU A 61 -15.59 7.50 10.29
N ASP A 62 -16.62 7.77 9.48
CA ASP A 62 -17.57 6.74 9.04
C ASP A 62 -16.89 5.67 8.17
N LYS A 63 -16.02 6.09 7.25
CA LYS A 63 -15.21 5.18 6.43
C LYS A 63 -14.17 4.40 7.24
N ALA A 64 -13.57 5.00 8.25
CA ALA A 64 -12.58 4.35 9.11
C ALA A 64 -13.23 3.24 9.97
N LYS A 65 -14.43 3.51 10.50
CA LYS A 65 -15.25 2.56 11.28
C LYS A 65 -15.85 1.44 10.44
N GLY A 66 -16.28 1.77 9.22
CA GLY A 66 -16.92 0.84 8.31
C GLY A 66 -16.06 0.50 7.11
N THR A 67 -16.53 0.94 5.94
CA THR A 67 -16.02 0.58 4.61
C THR A 67 -15.64 1.82 3.81
N GLY A 68 -14.77 1.66 2.81
CA GLY A 68 -14.36 2.71 1.89
C GLY A 68 -13.07 3.42 2.29
N MET A 69 -12.28 2.80 3.17
CA MET A 69 -10.94 3.28 3.54
C MET A 69 -9.96 2.12 3.64
N THR A 70 -8.78 2.33 3.07
CA THR A 70 -7.66 1.41 3.11
C THR A 70 -6.65 1.92 4.12
N PHE A 71 -6.17 1.03 4.98
CA PHE A 71 -4.90 1.19 5.69
C PHE A 71 -3.95 0.17 5.10
N SER A 72 -2.75 0.60 4.74
CA SER A 72 -1.72 -0.32 4.28
C SER A 72 -0.45 -0.07 5.05
N SER A 73 0.28 -1.12 5.35
CA SER A 73 1.59 -1.04 5.99
C SER A 73 2.58 -1.88 5.24
N ALA A 74 3.84 -1.47 5.31
CA ALA A 74 4.93 -2.16 4.66
C ALA A 74 6.13 -2.28 5.58
N LEU A 75 6.84 -3.40 5.47
CA LEU A 75 8.22 -3.54 5.92
C LEU A 75 9.12 -3.52 4.69
N SER A 76 10.07 -2.60 4.65
CA SER A 76 11.03 -2.44 3.55
C SER A 76 12.45 -2.75 4.01
N SER A 77 13.19 -3.44 3.16
CA SER A 77 14.64 -3.63 3.24
C SER A 77 15.37 -2.99 2.06
N ILE A 78 14.72 -2.07 1.32
CA ILE A 78 15.35 -1.33 0.23
C ILE A 78 16.50 -0.48 0.80
N PRO A 79 17.70 -0.48 0.17
CA PRO A 79 18.82 0.35 0.60
C PRO A 79 18.43 1.83 0.72
N GLY A 80 18.74 2.45 1.86
CA GLY A 80 18.38 3.85 2.17
C GLY A 80 16.90 4.08 2.52
N ALA A 81 16.01 3.11 2.29
CA ALA A 81 14.58 3.19 2.57
C ALA A 81 14.08 2.01 3.44
N GLY A 82 14.93 1.53 4.34
CA GLY A 82 14.60 0.46 5.27
C GLY A 82 13.64 0.91 6.38
N GLY A 83 12.85 -0.03 6.90
CA GLY A 83 11.98 0.18 8.06
C GLY A 83 10.51 -0.10 7.78
N THR A 84 9.64 0.35 8.68
CA THR A 84 8.20 0.05 8.62
C THR A 84 7.37 1.31 8.39
N PHE A 85 6.46 1.23 7.43
CA PHE A 85 5.64 2.32 6.91
C PHE A 85 4.17 1.98 7.09
N CYS A 86 3.31 2.99 7.24
CA CYS A 86 1.87 2.79 7.22
C CYS A 86 1.20 4.01 6.59
N ALA A 87 0.25 3.82 5.71
CA ALA A 87 -0.48 4.89 5.04
C ALA A 87 -1.98 4.62 5.04
N SER A 88 -2.76 5.68 4.93
CA SER A 88 -4.21 5.60 4.72
C SER A 88 -4.57 6.17 3.35
N SER A 89 -5.63 5.66 2.74
CA SER A 89 -6.21 6.28 1.52
C SER A 89 -6.92 7.61 1.80
N SER A 90 -7.08 8.02 3.07
CA SER A 90 -7.69 9.30 3.45
C SER A 90 -6.64 10.35 3.84
N GLY A 91 -6.62 11.49 3.14
CA GLY A 91 -5.80 12.65 3.53
C GLY A 91 -6.12 13.17 4.94
N PRO A 92 -7.40 13.41 5.29
CA PRO A 92 -7.78 13.78 6.65
C PRO A 92 -7.34 12.80 7.73
N ALA A 93 -7.30 11.50 7.44
CA ALA A 93 -6.79 10.50 8.38
C ALA A 93 -5.29 10.67 8.64
N GLN A 94 -4.51 11.02 7.61
CA GLN A 94 -3.08 11.29 7.73
C GLN A 94 -2.82 12.60 8.48
N GLU A 95 -3.57 13.65 8.16
CA GLU A 95 -3.48 14.95 8.84
C GLU A 95 -3.81 14.85 10.34
N CYS A 96 -4.74 13.98 10.73
CA CYS A 96 -5.10 13.79 12.14
C CYS A 96 -4.16 12.81 12.87
N ASN A 97 -3.49 11.90 12.18
CA ASN A 97 -2.56 10.93 12.74
C ASN A 97 -1.16 10.98 12.10
N PRO A 98 -0.46 12.13 12.15
CA PRO A 98 0.82 12.32 11.45
C PRO A 98 1.98 11.53 12.07
N SER A 99 1.84 11.05 13.30
CA SER A 99 2.87 10.24 13.98
C SER A 99 2.80 8.75 13.67
N GLY A 100 1.63 8.26 13.24
CA GLY A 100 1.40 6.84 12.98
C GLY A 100 1.36 6.50 11.50
N LEU A 101 0.89 7.46 10.69
CA LEU A 101 0.80 7.35 9.24
C LEU A 101 1.91 8.17 8.57
N THR A 102 2.42 7.67 7.44
CA THR A 102 3.25 8.47 6.56
C THR A 102 2.46 9.72 6.17
N PRO A 103 3.12 10.88 6.00
CA PRO A 103 2.45 12.15 5.72
C PRO A 103 1.52 12.10 4.49
N GLY A 104 1.72 11.10 3.62
CA GLY A 104 1.05 11.00 2.34
C GLY A 104 1.60 12.01 1.36
N GLY A 105 1.26 11.85 0.09
CA GLY A 105 1.75 12.79 -0.89
C GLY A 105 1.07 14.15 -0.82
N THR A 106 1.74 15.19 -1.32
CA THR A 106 1.22 16.56 -1.39
C THR A 106 0.27 16.75 -2.57
N SER A 107 -0.37 17.92 -2.65
CA SER A 107 -1.16 18.31 -3.82
C SER A 107 -0.30 18.45 -5.08
N GLU A 108 0.94 18.92 -4.95
CA GLU A 108 1.90 18.99 -6.06
C GLU A 108 2.27 17.59 -6.57
N GLN A 109 2.38 16.61 -5.67
CA GLN A 109 2.61 15.21 -6.06
C GLN A 109 1.42 14.65 -6.85
N LYS A 110 0.19 15.07 -6.53
CA LYS A 110 -1.01 14.68 -7.27
C LYS A 110 -0.97 15.13 -8.73
N VAL A 111 -0.32 16.26 -9.03
CA VAL A 111 -0.15 16.74 -10.41
C VAL A 111 0.72 15.79 -11.20
N GLY A 112 1.92 15.43 -10.71
CA GLY A 112 2.78 14.47 -11.41
C GLY A 112 2.19 13.07 -11.52
N CYS A 113 1.32 12.68 -10.58
CA CYS A 113 0.61 11.41 -10.59
C CYS A 113 -0.52 11.32 -11.62
N ASN A 114 -0.99 12.44 -12.20
CA ASN A 114 -2.09 12.42 -13.16
C ASN A 114 -1.63 11.75 -14.47
N LYS A 115 -2.56 11.12 -15.20
CA LYS A 115 -2.24 10.33 -16.39
C LYS A 115 -1.51 11.14 -17.46
N GLU A 116 -2.01 12.34 -17.76
CA GLU A 116 -1.47 13.25 -18.78
C GLU A 116 -0.02 13.64 -18.47
N THR A 117 0.25 14.10 -17.24
CA THR A 117 1.59 14.51 -16.81
C THR A 117 2.54 13.32 -16.71
N ARG A 118 2.08 12.18 -16.19
CA ARG A 118 2.91 10.97 -16.02
C ARG A 118 3.34 10.37 -17.35
N GLU A 119 2.44 10.30 -18.33
CA GLU A 119 2.66 9.60 -19.62
C GLU A 119 3.20 10.54 -20.71
N SER A 120 3.30 11.84 -20.44
CA SER A 120 3.81 12.83 -21.38
C SER A 120 5.33 12.86 -21.42
N ASP A 121 5.94 12.88 -22.59
CA ASP A 121 7.39 13.10 -22.77
C ASP A 121 7.80 14.59 -22.75
N ASP A 122 6.84 15.51 -22.62
CA ASP A 122 7.10 16.95 -22.50
C ASP A 122 7.91 17.29 -21.22
N SER A 123 9.06 17.93 -21.39
CA SER A 123 9.98 18.29 -20.31
C SER A 123 9.38 19.28 -19.30
N LYS A 124 8.32 20.01 -19.66
CA LYS A 124 7.58 20.85 -18.70
C LYS A 124 6.97 20.04 -17.54
N HIS A 125 6.81 18.72 -17.73
CA HIS A 125 6.26 17.82 -16.73
C HIS A 125 7.31 17.22 -15.80
N ASP A 126 8.61 17.32 -16.10
CA ASP A 126 9.68 16.63 -15.35
C ASP A 126 9.70 17.02 -13.87
N ALA A 127 9.56 18.32 -13.55
CA ALA A 127 9.51 18.79 -12.17
C ALA A 127 8.30 18.25 -11.39
N ALA A 128 7.15 18.06 -12.05
CA ALA A 128 5.96 17.48 -11.43
C ALA A 128 6.13 15.97 -11.23
N LYS A 129 6.69 15.27 -12.21
CA LYS A 129 7.02 13.85 -12.15
C LYS A 129 8.01 13.54 -11.03
N GLU A 130 9.08 14.33 -10.91
CA GLU A 130 10.08 14.18 -9.85
C GLU A 130 9.45 14.35 -8.46
N LYS A 131 8.60 15.37 -8.29
CA LYS A 131 7.86 15.56 -7.04
C LYS A 131 6.95 14.39 -6.72
N ALA A 132 6.25 13.84 -7.71
CA ALA A 132 5.27 12.77 -7.52
C ALA A 132 5.86 11.45 -7.00
N GLY A 133 7.17 11.30 -6.96
CA GLY A 133 7.83 10.05 -6.62
C GLY A 133 7.93 9.16 -7.84
N VAL A 134 9.11 8.59 -8.04
CA VAL A 134 9.48 7.86 -9.24
C VAL A 134 10.17 6.54 -8.88
N LEU A 135 9.76 5.46 -9.53
CA LEU A 135 10.35 4.13 -9.36
C LEU A 135 11.66 4.00 -10.15
N CYS A 136 12.51 3.07 -9.70
CA CYS A 136 13.76 2.70 -10.34
C CYS A 136 14.67 3.93 -10.52
N ASP A 137 15.20 4.16 -11.74
CA ASP A 137 16.07 5.30 -12.08
C ASP A 137 15.26 6.55 -12.46
N LYS A 138 14.23 6.85 -11.68
CA LYS A 138 13.31 7.95 -11.94
C LYS A 138 12.44 7.82 -13.21
N SER A 139 12.40 6.65 -13.84
CA SER A 139 11.75 6.45 -15.15
C SER A 139 10.23 6.28 -15.09
N HIS A 140 9.65 6.10 -13.90
CA HIS A 140 8.22 5.83 -13.78
C HIS A 140 7.57 6.50 -12.59
N VAL A 141 6.60 7.38 -12.85
CA VAL A 141 5.85 8.05 -11.80
C VAL A 141 4.74 7.16 -11.27
N HIS A 142 4.61 7.13 -9.95
CA HIS A 142 3.61 6.32 -9.26
C HIS A 142 2.20 6.87 -9.54
N PRO A 143 1.22 6.01 -9.85
CA PRO A 143 -0.16 6.46 -9.89
C PRO A 143 -0.66 6.82 -8.49
N GLY A 144 -1.22 8.02 -8.35
CA GLY A 144 -2.08 8.34 -7.20
C GLY A 144 -1.42 8.34 -5.83
N GLY A 145 -0.14 8.73 -5.73
CA GLY A 145 0.56 8.91 -4.45
C GLY A 145 0.30 10.25 -3.74
N GLY A 146 -0.35 11.21 -4.40
CA GLY A 146 -0.67 12.54 -3.86
C GLY A 146 -1.78 12.59 -2.78
N LYS A 147 -2.17 13.81 -2.39
CA LYS A 147 -3.22 14.04 -1.37
C LYS A 147 -4.53 13.34 -1.74
N GLY A 148 -5.05 12.50 -0.84
CA GLY A 148 -6.25 11.68 -1.07
C GLY A 148 -6.05 10.49 -2.01
N GLY A 149 -4.79 10.16 -2.33
CA GLY A 149 -4.41 8.98 -3.09
C GLY A 149 -4.54 7.65 -2.34
N HIS A 150 -4.24 6.55 -3.01
CA HIS A 150 -4.27 5.20 -2.42
C HIS A 150 -3.13 5.03 -1.40
N ALA A 151 -3.22 4.02 -0.53
CA ALA A 151 -2.25 3.83 0.55
C ALA A 151 -0.91 3.31 0.02
N GLU A 152 -0.95 2.37 -0.93
CA GLU A 152 0.21 1.69 -1.50
C GLU A 152 1.13 2.66 -2.25
N PRO A 153 0.63 3.54 -3.15
CA PRO A 153 1.47 4.52 -3.81
C PRO A 153 2.09 5.54 -2.83
N LYS A 154 1.40 5.87 -1.73
CA LYS A 154 1.95 6.75 -0.69
C LYS A 154 3.13 6.11 0.04
N ILE A 155 3.05 4.80 0.32
CA ILE A 155 4.17 4.04 0.89
C ILE A 155 5.36 4.09 -0.06
N PHE A 156 5.14 3.75 -1.34
CA PHE A 156 6.23 3.72 -2.32
C PHE A 156 6.81 5.11 -2.64
N ASN A 157 6.01 6.17 -2.54
CA ASN A 157 6.52 7.54 -2.59
C ASN A 157 7.43 7.86 -1.39
N ASP A 158 7.05 7.44 -0.17
CA ASP A 158 7.90 7.63 1.01
C ASP A 158 9.20 6.82 0.90
N LEU A 159 9.12 5.59 0.38
CA LEU A 159 10.28 4.76 0.07
C LEU A 159 11.21 5.46 -0.94
N THR A 160 10.64 6.02 -2.01
CA THR A 160 11.41 6.76 -3.03
C THR A 160 12.14 7.94 -2.41
N ASN A 161 11.42 8.75 -1.63
CA ASN A 161 11.98 9.94 -1.00
C ASN A 161 13.11 9.59 -0.02
N LYS A 162 13.00 8.46 0.69
CA LYS A 162 14.04 8.00 1.62
C LYS A 162 15.24 7.37 0.92
N ALA A 163 15.03 6.60 -0.14
CA ALA A 163 16.11 6.01 -0.93
C ALA A 163 17.00 7.09 -1.56
N GLY A 164 16.42 8.26 -1.89
CA GLY A 164 17.15 9.41 -2.40
C GLY A 164 17.89 9.08 -3.70
N ALA A 165 19.19 9.39 -3.74
CA ALA A 165 20.03 9.17 -4.92
C ALA A 165 20.31 7.69 -5.23
N ALA A 166 20.11 6.78 -4.27
CA ALA A 166 20.37 5.35 -4.46
C ALA A 166 19.40 4.67 -5.43
N ALA A 167 18.34 5.39 -5.86
CA ALA A 167 17.20 4.86 -6.60
C ALA A 167 16.44 3.78 -5.80
N MET A 168 15.15 3.61 -6.05
CA MET A 168 14.39 2.49 -5.49
C MET A 168 14.79 1.21 -6.21
N ARG A 169 15.95 0.62 -5.89
CA ARG A 169 16.44 -0.61 -6.52
C ARG A 169 16.85 -1.67 -5.50
N GLY A 170 16.54 -2.92 -5.80
CA GLY A 170 16.87 -4.05 -4.95
C GLY A 170 16.06 -4.11 -3.65
N GLY A 171 16.33 -5.14 -2.85
CA GLY A 171 15.69 -5.33 -1.54
C GLY A 171 14.30 -5.95 -1.61
N THR A 172 13.57 -5.87 -0.51
CA THR A 172 12.27 -6.52 -0.34
C THR A 172 11.29 -5.57 0.31
N VAL A 173 10.04 -5.62 -0.14
CA VAL A 173 8.91 -4.92 0.48
C VAL A 173 7.83 -5.94 0.80
N VAL A 174 7.56 -6.17 2.08
CA VAL A 174 6.41 -6.93 2.55
C VAL A 174 5.27 -5.96 2.79
N LEU A 175 4.14 -6.16 2.12
CA LEU A 175 3.00 -5.26 2.08
C LEU A 175 1.77 -5.95 2.66
N ASN A 176 1.14 -5.33 3.67
CA ASN A 176 -0.18 -5.69 4.14
C ASN A 176 -1.17 -4.61 3.74
N ILE A 177 -2.21 -4.99 3.00
CA ILE A 177 -3.28 -4.10 2.56
C ILE A 177 -4.55 -4.48 3.34
N ASP A 178 -5.10 -3.54 4.12
CA ASP A 178 -6.41 -3.66 4.76
C ASP A 178 -7.39 -2.75 4.01
N TRP A 179 -7.83 -3.21 2.84
CA TRP A 179 -8.87 -2.54 2.06
C TRP A 179 -10.25 -3.04 2.48
N ARG A 180 -11.02 -2.20 3.17
CA ARG A 180 -12.41 -2.51 3.56
C ARG A 180 -13.38 -1.89 2.59
N PHE A 181 -14.29 -2.66 2.02
CA PHE A 181 -15.25 -2.21 1.01
C PHE A 181 -16.63 -2.84 1.21
N LYS A 182 -17.62 -2.35 0.47
CA LYS A 182 -18.95 -2.97 0.39
C LYS A 182 -19.06 -3.74 -0.91
N GLN A 183 -19.52 -4.97 -0.80
CA GLN A 183 -19.92 -5.79 -1.93
C GLN A 183 -21.21 -5.23 -2.56
N PRO A 184 -21.54 -5.62 -3.82
CA PRO A 184 -22.78 -5.19 -4.47
C PRO A 184 -24.06 -5.54 -3.68
N ASP A 185 -24.03 -6.61 -2.89
CA ASP A 185 -25.11 -7.06 -2.00
C ASP A 185 -25.22 -6.24 -0.69
N GLY A 186 -24.33 -5.26 -0.48
CA GLY A 186 -24.26 -4.42 0.70
C GLY A 186 -23.42 -4.98 1.85
N ARG A 187 -22.92 -6.22 1.77
CA ARG A 187 -22.07 -6.84 2.78
C ARG A 187 -20.72 -6.14 2.86
N ALA A 188 -20.22 -5.94 4.08
CA ALA A 188 -18.86 -5.45 4.29
C ALA A 188 -17.85 -6.58 4.04
N ASP A 189 -16.75 -6.25 3.39
CA ASP A 189 -15.70 -7.19 3.03
C ASP A 189 -14.31 -6.52 3.17
N GLN A 190 -13.27 -7.34 3.17
CA GLN A 190 -11.88 -6.91 3.29
C GLN A 190 -11.02 -7.62 2.25
N SER A 191 -10.09 -6.90 1.64
CA SER A 191 -9.15 -7.46 0.68
C SER A 191 -7.71 -7.06 1.02
N GLY A 192 -6.79 -8.01 0.77
CA GLY A 192 -5.35 -7.80 0.75
C GLY A 192 -4.82 -7.38 -0.62
N MET A 193 -5.68 -7.25 -1.62
CA MET A 193 -5.29 -6.94 -2.99
C MET A 193 -5.13 -5.44 -3.24
N PRO A 194 -4.07 -5.02 -3.94
CA PRO A 194 -3.98 -3.67 -4.49
C PRO A 194 -5.04 -3.50 -5.58
N CYS A 195 -5.54 -2.28 -5.78
CA CYS A 195 -6.40 -2.03 -6.95
C CYS A 195 -5.61 -2.21 -8.26
N PRO A 196 -6.25 -2.34 -9.44
CA PRO A 196 -5.54 -2.57 -10.71
C PRO A 196 -4.44 -1.55 -11.02
N THR A 197 -4.64 -0.28 -10.68
CA THR A 197 -3.63 0.77 -10.90
C THR A 197 -2.44 0.64 -9.96
N CYS A 198 -2.69 0.33 -8.67
CA CYS A 198 -1.63 0.06 -7.70
C CYS A 198 -0.89 -1.24 -8.04
N TYR A 199 -1.62 -2.23 -8.54
CA TYR A 199 -1.06 -3.48 -9.01
C TYR A 199 -0.05 -3.29 -10.14
N ALA A 200 -0.43 -2.52 -11.16
CA ALA A 200 0.48 -2.19 -12.27
C ALA A 200 1.77 -1.50 -11.79
N MET A 201 1.66 -0.61 -10.80
CA MET A 201 2.81 0.04 -10.17
C MET A 201 3.71 -0.97 -9.44
N LEU A 202 3.15 -1.87 -8.64
CA LEU A 202 3.92 -2.90 -7.94
C LEU A 202 4.60 -3.85 -8.94
N CYS A 203 3.89 -4.26 -10.00
CA CYS A 203 4.45 -5.05 -11.07
C CYS A 203 5.63 -4.39 -11.77
N LYS A 204 5.53 -3.08 -12.01
CA LYS A 204 6.62 -2.29 -12.57
C LYS A 204 7.82 -2.24 -11.62
N ALA A 205 7.60 -2.00 -10.33
CA ALA A 205 8.64 -2.04 -9.32
C ALA A 205 9.34 -3.41 -9.26
N ALA A 206 8.57 -4.50 -9.29
CA ALA A 206 9.12 -5.85 -9.28
C ALA A 206 9.95 -6.17 -10.54
N LYS A 207 9.46 -5.77 -11.73
CA LYS A 207 10.11 -6.09 -13.01
C LYS A 207 11.32 -5.22 -13.33
N GLU A 208 11.21 -3.91 -13.14
CA GLU A 208 12.18 -2.94 -13.64
C GLU A 208 13.16 -2.48 -12.56
N CYS A 209 12.75 -2.51 -11.29
CA CYS A 209 13.55 -2.04 -10.17
C CYS A 209 14.22 -3.15 -9.37
N ASP A 210 13.97 -4.41 -9.69
CA ASP A 210 14.53 -5.58 -8.97
C ASP A 210 14.13 -5.58 -7.48
N ILE A 211 12.94 -5.08 -7.16
CA ILE A 211 12.38 -5.11 -5.80
C ILE A 211 11.56 -6.39 -5.63
N VAL A 212 11.87 -7.20 -4.63
CA VAL A 212 11.02 -8.34 -4.25
C VAL A 212 9.80 -7.81 -3.50
N ILE A 213 8.61 -7.92 -4.08
CA ILE A 213 7.37 -7.47 -3.44
C ILE A 213 6.59 -8.69 -2.96
N LEU A 214 6.32 -8.74 -1.66
CA LEU A 214 5.52 -9.76 -1.01
C LEU A 214 4.21 -9.13 -0.51
N ILE A 215 3.06 -9.69 -0.86
CA ILE A 215 1.75 -9.28 -0.35
C ILE A 215 1.29 -10.29 0.68
N CYS A 216 0.87 -9.83 1.85
CA CYS A 216 0.32 -10.69 2.89
C CYS A 216 -1.01 -11.32 2.46
N ALA A 217 -1.04 -12.64 2.38
CA ALA A 217 -2.23 -13.41 2.07
C ALA A 217 -3.17 -13.56 3.29
N GLU A 218 -4.33 -14.18 3.06
CA GLU A 218 -5.35 -14.45 4.10
C GLU A 218 -4.81 -15.35 5.22
N ASP A 219 -3.97 -16.32 4.88
CA ASP A 219 -3.30 -17.23 5.83
C ASP A 219 -2.15 -16.57 6.59
N LYS A 220 -1.93 -15.26 6.39
CA LYS A 220 -0.85 -14.46 6.98
C LYS A 220 0.55 -14.86 6.49
N GLU A 221 0.64 -15.58 5.38
CA GLU A 221 1.91 -15.84 4.73
C GLU A 221 2.21 -14.77 3.66
N PRO A 222 3.46 -14.33 3.53
CA PRO A 222 3.87 -13.41 2.47
C PRO A 222 3.87 -14.12 1.11
N THR A 223 3.05 -13.63 0.18
CA THR A 223 2.95 -14.13 -1.20
C THR A 223 3.73 -13.23 -2.15
N PRO A 224 4.75 -13.73 -2.87
CA PRO A 224 5.50 -12.92 -3.83
C PRO A 224 4.63 -12.55 -5.05
N ILE A 225 4.78 -11.31 -5.53
CA ILE A 225 4.36 -10.94 -6.88
C ILE A 225 5.43 -11.44 -7.85
N SER A 226 5.14 -12.52 -8.57
CA SER A 226 6.06 -13.07 -9.57
C SER A 226 6.00 -12.30 -10.89
N LYS A 227 6.98 -12.53 -11.78
CA LYS A 227 6.96 -11.97 -13.13
C LYS A 227 5.72 -12.40 -13.91
N ASP A 228 5.26 -13.63 -13.68
CA ASP A 228 4.10 -14.23 -14.31
C ASP A 228 2.81 -13.56 -13.83
N ASP A 229 2.73 -13.21 -12.53
CA ASP A 229 1.61 -12.43 -12.01
C ASP A 229 1.49 -11.08 -12.77
N CYS A 230 2.58 -10.57 -13.33
CA CYS A 230 2.60 -9.27 -13.99
C CYS A 230 2.46 -9.34 -15.53
N ALA A 231 2.15 -10.49 -16.12
CA ALA A 231 2.18 -10.68 -17.58
C ALA A 231 0.92 -10.16 -18.30
N ASP A 232 -0.27 -10.37 -17.74
CA ASP A 232 -1.55 -9.99 -18.34
C ASP A 232 -2.68 -9.78 -17.30
N ASP A 233 -3.89 -9.45 -17.76
CA ASP A 233 -5.07 -9.25 -16.90
C ASP A 233 -5.53 -10.53 -16.18
N GLY A 234 -5.32 -11.71 -16.77
CA GLY A 234 -5.61 -13.00 -16.13
C GLY A 234 -4.75 -13.23 -14.89
N SER A 235 -3.55 -12.66 -14.91
CA SER A 235 -2.55 -12.76 -13.88
C SER A 235 -2.95 -12.02 -12.59
N TYR A 236 -3.72 -10.93 -12.68
CA TYR A 236 -4.29 -10.26 -11.49
C TYR A 236 -5.27 -11.17 -10.73
N ARG A 237 -6.12 -11.94 -11.44
CA ARG A 237 -7.07 -12.88 -10.82
C ARG A 237 -6.35 -14.06 -10.18
N ALA A 238 -5.27 -14.53 -10.79
CA ALA A 238 -4.43 -15.57 -10.20
C ALA A 238 -3.81 -15.08 -8.88
N LEU A 239 -3.31 -13.85 -8.84
CA LEU A 239 -2.81 -13.25 -7.59
C LEU A 239 -3.92 -13.05 -6.56
N CYS A 240 -5.12 -12.59 -6.95
CA CYS A 240 -6.27 -12.53 -6.04
C CYS A 240 -6.52 -13.87 -5.36
N THR A 241 -6.44 -14.97 -6.12
CA THR A 241 -6.68 -16.31 -5.58
C THR A 241 -5.62 -16.69 -4.54
N LYS A 242 -4.37 -16.29 -4.73
CA LYS A 242 -3.29 -16.52 -3.77
C LYS A 242 -3.43 -15.65 -2.51
N VAL A 243 -3.78 -14.37 -2.67
CA VAL A 243 -3.80 -13.39 -1.57
C VAL A 243 -5.11 -13.42 -0.77
N ASP A 244 -6.24 -13.47 -1.46
CA ASP A 244 -7.58 -13.38 -0.85
C ASP A 244 -8.32 -14.73 -0.84
N GLY A 245 -7.78 -15.78 -1.46
CA GLY A 245 -8.43 -17.09 -1.54
C GLY A 245 -9.54 -17.18 -2.61
N ALA A 246 -9.74 -16.14 -3.42
CA ALA A 246 -10.79 -16.05 -4.43
C ALA A 246 -10.31 -15.31 -5.71
N PRO A 247 -10.91 -15.56 -6.90
CA PRO A 247 -10.48 -14.93 -8.16
C PRO A 247 -10.83 -13.43 -8.28
N THR A 248 -11.53 -12.89 -7.28
CA THR A 248 -11.92 -11.48 -7.18
C THR A 248 -11.57 -10.96 -5.78
N PRO A 249 -11.26 -9.65 -5.62
CA PRO A 249 -10.96 -9.09 -4.31
C PRO A 249 -12.06 -9.36 -3.26
N GLY A 250 -11.62 -9.71 -2.05
CA GLY A 250 -12.50 -10.06 -0.93
C GLY A 250 -12.07 -11.38 -0.30
N ARG A 251 -11.53 -11.30 0.92
CA ARG A 251 -11.20 -12.45 1.76
C ARG A 251 -12.48 -13.11 2.20
N ALA A 252 -12.53 -14.44 2.17
CA ALA A 252 -13.72 -15.16 2.60
C ALA A 252 -14.07 -14.79 4.05
N ALA A 253 -15.14 -14.00 4.23
CA ALA A 253 -15.61 -13.52 5.53
C ALA A 253 -15.85 -14.66 6.55
N ALA A 254 -15.99 -15.90 6.06
CA ALA A 254 -16.24 -17.10 6.83
C ALA A 254 -15.18 -17.39 7.92
N LYS A 255 -13.89 -17.06 7.72
CA LYS A 255 -12.86 -17.30 8.76
C LYS A 255 -12.84 -16.22 9.84
N ARG A 256 -12.95 -14.94 9.46
CA ARG A 256 -12.86 -13.82 10.41
C ARG A 256 -14.04 -13.75 11.38
N ALA A 257 -15.26 -14.04 10.91
CA ALA A 257 -16.43 -14.13 11.78
C ALA A 257 -16.33 -15.29 12.78
N ALA A 258 -15.76 -16.43 12.36
CA ALA A 258 -15.56 -17.59 13.22
C ALA A 258 -14.43 -17.38 14.25
N GLU A 259 -13.40 -16.59 13.95
CA GLU A 259 -12.33 -16.26 14.91
C GLU A 259 -12.72 -15.15 15.88
N LEU A 260 -13.43 -14.10 15.43
CA LEU A 260 -13.98 -13.08 16.32
C LEU A 260 -15.00 -13.67 17.31
N ALA A 261 -15.82 -14.63 16.88
CA ALA A 261 -16.76 -15.35 17.74
C ALA A 261 -16.08 -16.30 18.76
N LYS A 262 -14.79 -16.63 18.59
CA LYS A 262 -14.01 -17.45 19.54
C LYS A 262 -13.27 -16.61 20.60
N ASN A 263 -13.09 -15.32 20.34
CA ASN A 263 -12.36 -14.39 21.21
C ASN A 263 -13.29 -13.41 21.95
N MET A 264 -14.61 -13.64 21.89
CA MET A 264 -15.66 -12.98 22.67
C MET A 264 -16.28 -14.00 23.63
#